data_AF-G3A3F1-F1
#
_entry.id   AF-G3A3F1-F1
#
_cell.length_a   1.000
_cell.length_b   1.000
_cell.length_c   1.000
_cell.angle_alpha   90.00
_cell.angle_beta   90.00
_cell.angle_gamma   90.00
#
_symmetry.space_group_name_H-M   'P 1'
#
loop_
_entity.id
_entity.type
_entity.pdbx_description
1 polymer ?
#
loop_
_entity_poly.entity_id
_entity_poly.type
_entity_poly.pdbx_seq_one_letter_code
_entity_poly.pdbx_strand_id
1 'polypeptide(L)'
;MKLKKKVIIPLFIVLLLATAWTALFQPRLLPKPIQHHLFADWMIQEERRTDPAIGHLGGTPVSIPRPYAHFLEYDGDPGFTEPRKGPRPERTFESGIRSFGFEVHYPDMEVASATNLDKQKSESIYTTTWLTVGISSNRDYPGQYYPEGQVLGIGNRHYKYERTGTNEYGLEAYVPLNVDEEARKKGGGAANMFDYNIYYYKNSSGRIDAYITCSNVTHEAAVCRQHFNLFPDMKAGVTVSYRRGLLKNWREIQASVSKIIFGFKTTNNQNQHS
;
A
#
# COMPACT_ATOMS: atom_id res chain seq x y z
N MET A 1 45.77 18.42 -53.70
CA MET A 1 46.70 17.83 -52.71
C MET A 1 46.30 16.38 -52.45
N LYS A 2 47.02 15.39 -52.98
CA LYS A 2 46.72 13.96 -52.77
C LYS A 2 47.22 13.55 -51.38
N LEU A 3 46.34 13.48 -50.37
CA LEU A 3 46.71 12.86 -49.09
C LEU A 3 47.14 11.42 -49.37
N LYS A 4 48.41 11.09 -49.08
CA LYS A 4 48.96 9.75 -49.30
C LYS A 4 48.15 8.76 -48.47
N LYS A 5 47.61 7.71 -49.10
CA LYS A 5 46.86 6.59 -48.46
C LYS A 5 47.54 6.05 -47.18
N LYS A 6 48.87 6.19 -47.07
CA LYS A 6 49.69 5.81 -45.90
C LYS A 6 49.37 6.59 -44.61
N VAL A 7 48.71 7.75 -44.68
CA VAL A 7 48.33 8.56 -43.49
C VAL A 7 46.84 8.44 -43.16
N ILE A 8 45.99 8.20 -44.17
CA ILE A 8 44.53 8.11 -43.98
C ILE A 8 44.14 6.84 -43.21
N ILE A 9 44.77 5.70 -43.53
CA ILE A 9 44.46 4.40 -42.91
C ILE A 9 44.75 4.39 -41.40
N PRO A 10 45.93 4.81 -40.91
CA PRO A 10 46.18 4.83 -39.47
C PRO A 10 45.28 5.83 -38.74
N LEU A 11 44.95 6.97 -39.35
CA LEU A 11 44.03 7.94 -38.76
C LEU A 11 42.62 7.37 -38.60
N PHE A 12 42.14 6.61 -39.58
CA PHE A 12 40.85 5.91 -39.50
C PHE A 12 40.83 4.84 -38.42
N ILE A 13 41.93 4.09 -38.25
CA ILE A 13 42.04 3.06 -37.21
C ILE A 13 42.02 3.71 -35.81
N VAL A 14 42.73 4.82 -35.61
CA VAL A 14 42.71 5.56 -34.33
C VAL A 14 41.31 6.09 -34.03
N LEU A 15 40.60 6.62 -35.04
CA LEU A 15 39.22 7.09 -34.88
C LEU A 15 38.28 5.94 -34.52
N LEU A 16 38.40 4.78 -35.18
CA LEU A 16 37.59 3.59 -34.88
C LEU A 16 37.86 3.03 -33.49
N LEU A 17 39.12 3.03 -33.04
CA LEU A 17 39.49 2.62 -31.69
C LEU A 17 38.97 3.61 -30.64
N ALA A 18 39.02 4.91 -30.92
CA ALA A 18 38.45 5.93 -30.03
C ALA A 18 36.92 5.79 -29.91
N THR A 19 36.21 5.57 -31.02
CA THR A 19 34.75 5.36 -30.99
C THR A 19 34.36 4.03 -30.33
N ALA A 20 35.16 2.98 -30.52
CA ALA A 20 34.95 1.71 -29.83
C ALA A 20 35.20 1.85 -28.32
N TRP A 21 36.20 2.62 -27.90
CA TRP A 21 36.50 2.84 -26.49
C TRP A 21 35.42 3.69 -25.81
N THR A 22 34.92 4.75 -26.45
CA THR A 22 33.78 5.52 -25.92
C THR A 22 32.52 4.67 -25.83
N ALA A 23 32.20 3.87 -26.85
CA ALA A 23 31.01 3.02 -26.85
C ALA A 23 31.06 1.89 -25.81
N LEU A 24 32.24 1.31 -25.56
CA LEU A 24 32.39 0.19 -24.63
C LEU A 24 32.57 0.63 -23.17
N PHE A 25 33.16 1.79 -22.91
CA PHE A 25 33.47 2.25 -21.54
C PHE A 25 32.59 3.39 -21.01
N GLN A 26 32.01 4.29 -21.84
CA GLN A 26 31.07 5.31 -21.32
C GLN A 26 29.86 4.71 -20.58
N PRO A 27 29.19 3.63 -21.06
CA PRO A 27 28.04 3.09 -20.36
C PRO A 27 28.37 2.42 -19.02
N ARG A 28 29.66 2.17 -18.72
CA ARG A 28 30.13 1.62 -17.44
C ARG A 28 30.57 2.68 -16.44
N LEU A 29 30.94 3.88 -16.91
CA LEU A 29 31.38 5.00 -16.08
C LEU A 29 30.23 5.97 -15.75
N LEU A 30 29.16 5.96 -16.55
CA LEU A 30 27.95 6.69 -16.22
C LEU A 30 27.20 5.92 -15.12
N PRO A 31 26.82 6.58 -14.00
CA PRO A 31 25.93 5.96 -13.03
C PRO A 31 24.68 5.49 -13.78
N LYS A 32 24.23 4.26 -13.51
CA LYS A 32 22.97 3.76 -14.07
C LYS A 32 21.90 4.82 -13.81
N PRO A 33 21.07 5.18 -14.80
CA PRO A 33 20.00 6.13 -14.58
C PRO A 33 19.20 5.63 -13.37
N ILE A 34 19.16 6.45 -12.32
CA ILE A 34 18.32 6.18 -11.16
C ILE A 34 16.93 5.99 -11.73
N GLN A 35 16.40 4.76 -11.64
CA GLN A 35 15.01 4.51 -11.98
C GLN A 35 14.19 5.32 -10.96
N HIS A 36 13.82 6.54 -11.34
CA HIS A 36 12.91 7.37 -10.58
C HIS A 36 11.58 6.62 -10.54
N HIS A 37 11.25 6.06 -9.39
CA HIS A 37 9.96 5.44 -9.15
C HIS A 37 8.93 6.58 -9.05
N LEU A 38 7.97 6.62 -9.97
CA LEU A 38 6.86 7.59 -9.98
C LEU A 38 6.20 7.77 -8.60
N PHE A 39 6.15 6.70 -7.81
CA PHE A 39 5.64 6.70 -6.44
C PHE A 39 6.51 7.50 -5.46
N ALA A 40 7.84 7.37 -5.55
CA ALA A 40 8.77 8.12 -4.70
C ALA A 40 8.74 9.62 -5.04
N ASP A 41 8.68 9.96 -6.32
CA ASP A 41 8.57 11.37 -6.73
C ASP A 41 7.22 11.97 -6.30
N TRP A 42 6.13 11.18 -6.34
CA TRP A 42 4.82 11.60 -5.84
C TRP A 42 4.82 11.81 -4.32
N MET A 43 5.38 10.88 -3.53
CA MET A 43 5.51 11.04 -2.07
C MET A 43 6.35 12.28 -1.73
N ILE A 44 7.51 12.45 -2.37
CA ILE A 44 8.37 13.62 -2.16
C ILE A 44 7.63 14.91 -2.52
N GLN A 45 6.79 14.90 -3.56
CA GLN A 45 6.02 16.08 -3.96
C GLN A 45 4.89 16.40 -2.98
N GLU A 46 4.16 15.40 -2.48
CA GLU A 46 3.06 15.61 -1.53
C GLU A 46 3.59 16.04 -0.14
N GLU A 47 4.74 15.52 0.29
CA GLU A 47 5.40 15.92 1.54
C GLU A 47 6.05 17.30 1.54
N ARG A 48 6.26 17.91 0.36
CA ARG A 48 6.67 19.33 0.31
C ARG A 48 5.60 20.26 0.89
N ARG A 49 4.35 19.79 0.97
CA ARG A 49 3.30 20.47 1.73
C ARG A 49 3.57 20.22 3.20
N THR A 50 3.76 21.28 3.97
CA THR A 50 4.05 21.18 5.41
C THR A 50 2.78 21.28 6.25
N ASP A 51 1.70 21.80 5.69
CA ASP A 51 0.39 21.84 6.31
C ASP A 51 -0.25 20.44 6.37
N PRO A 52 -0.90 20.03 7.46
CA PRO A 52 -1.60 18.76 7.52
C PRO A 52 -2.82 18.76 6.58
N ALA A 53 -3.20 17.58 6.10
CA ALA A 53 -4.46 17.42 5.40
C ALA A 53 -5.64 17.46 6.39
N ILE A 54 -6.61 18.34 6.16
CA ILE A 54 -7.78 18.51 7.03
C ILE A 54 -9.08 18.06 6.34
N GLY A 55 -10.03 17.58 7.14
CA GLY A 55 -11.33 17.07 6.67
C GLY A 55 -12.07 16.30 7.75
N HIS A 56 -13.01 15.45 7.35
CA HIS A 56 -13.66 14.49 8.25
C HIS A 56 -13.71 13.06 7.72
N LEU A 57 -13.64 12.10 8.64
CA LEU A 57 -13.89 10.68 8.39
C LEU A 57 -15.29 10.33 8.95
N GLY A 58 -16.28 10.34 8.06
CA GLY A 58 -17.68 10.04 8.38
C GLY A 58 -18.25 10.88 9.53
N GLY A 59 -17.98 12.18 9.49
CA GLY A 59 -18.39 13.17 10.48
C GLY A 59 -17.42 13.41 11.63
N THR A 60 -16.31 12.65 11.72
CA THR A 60 -15.26 12.91 12.71
C THR A 60 -14.18 13.83 12.14
N PRO A 61 -13.99 15.06 12.66
CA PRO A 61 -12.94 15.97 12.20
C PRO A 61 -11.54 15.38 12.40
N VAL A 62 -10.68 15.53 11.39
CA VAL A 62 -9.30 15.03 11.42
C VAL A 62 -8.29 16.03 10.86
N SER A 63 -7.09 16.00 11.43
CA SER A 63 -5.89 16.64 10.91
C SER A 63 -4.82 15.57 10.71
N ILE A 64 -4.51 15.26 9.46
CA ILE A 64 -3.66 14.14 9.07
C ILE A 64 -2.29 14.70 8.65
N PRO A 65 -1.19 14.33 9.35
CA PRO A 65 0.14 14.72 8.90
C PRO A 65 0.44 14.13 7.51
N ARG A 66 1.15 14.88 6.67
CA ARG A 66 1.31 14.56 5.25
C ARG A 66 1.90 13.18 4.93
N PRO A 67 2.88 12.65 5.68
CA PRO A 67 3.36 11.27 5.49
C PRO A 67 2.28 10.19 5.67
N TYR A 68 1.18 10.52 6.35
CA TYR A 68 0.04 9.62 6.55
C TYR A 68 -1.09 9.83 5.53
N ALA A 69 -0.96 10.77 4.59
CA ALA A 69 -2.05 11.19 3.70
C ALA A 69 -1.75 10.86 2.22
N HIS A 70 -1.16 9.70 1.94
CA HIS A 70 -0.91 9.26 0.57
C HIS A 70 -2.22 8.94 -0.16
N PHE A 71 -2.28 9.22 -1.47
CA PHE A 71 -3.48 9.06 -2.29
C PHE A 71 -4.76 9.65 -1.67
N LEU A 72 -4.62 10.82 -1.03
CA LEU A 72 -5.75 11.48 -0.37
C LEU A 72 -6.80 11.95 -1.40
N GLU A 73 -8.01 11.45 -1.25
CA GLU A 73 -9.17 11.81 -2.06
C GLU A 73 -10.29 12.37 -1.17
N TYR A 74 -10.92 13.43 -1.66
CA TYR A 74 -12.09 14.04 -1.00
C TYR A 74 -13.37 13.74 -1.78
N ASP A 75 -14.50 13.81 -1.09
CA ASP A 75 -15.80 13.85 -1.73
C ASP A 75 -15.93 15.08 -2.64
N GLY A 76 -16.54 14.88 -3.80
CA GLY A 76 -16.72 15.92 -4.82
C GLY A 76 -15.47 16.19 -5.68
N ASP A 77 -14.34 15.56 -5.40
CA ASP A 77 -13.20 15.57 -6.31
C ASP A 77 -13.44 14.64 -7.52
N PRO A 78 -12.88 15.01 -8.69
CA PRO A 78 -12.89 14.11 -9.84
C PRO A 78 -12.14 12.81 -9.51
N GLY A 79 -12.56 11.71 -10.14
CA GLY A 79 -11.80 10.47 -10.09
C GLY A 79 -10.43 10.60 -10.77
N PHE A 80 -9.54 9.62 -10.57
CA PHE A 80 -8.18 9.62 -11.17
C PHE A 80 -8.16 9.80 -12.69
N THR A 81 -9.20 9.34 -13.38
CA THR A 81 -9.32 9.41 -14.84
C THR A 81 -10.13 10.62 -15.32
N GLU A 82 -10.64 11.45 -14.42
CA GLU A 82 -11.53 12.55 -14.75
C GLU A 82 -10.81 13.90 -14.61
N PRO A 83 -10.95 14.81 -15.60
CA PRO A 83 -10.40 16.15 -15.48
C PRO A 83 -11.20 16.95 -14.45
N ARG A 84 -10.49 17.70 -13.59
CA ARG A 84 -11.15 18.63 -12.67
C ARG A 84 -11.85 19.74 -13.44
N LYS A 85 -13.12 19.93 -13.14
CA LYS A 85 -13.90 21.09 -13.58
C LYS A 85 -13.85 22.15 -12.50
N GLY A 86 -13.31 23.34 -12.82
CA GLY A 86 -13.20 24.45 -11.88
C GLY A 86 -11.98 24.39 -10.96
N PRO A 87 -11.81 25.39 -10.08
CA PRO A 87 -10.68 25.47 -9.16
C PRO A 87 -10.74 24.35 -8.11
N ARG A 88 -9.58 24.00 -7.53
CA ARG A 88 -9.52 23.10 -6.38
C ARG A 88 -10.19 23.80 -5.18
N PRO A 89 -11.21 23.20 -4.55
CA PRO A 89 -11.84 23.78 -3.37
C PRO A 89 -10.84 23.91 -2.22
N GLU A 90 -11.02 24.95 -1.43
CA GLU A 90 -10.37 25.05 -0.13
C GLU A 90 -10.90 23.94 0.78
N ARG A 91 -10.00 23.29 1.53
CA ARG A 91 -10.35 22.19 2.44
C ARG A 91 -10.58 22.74 3.83
N THR A 92 -11.60 22.21 4.48
CA THR A 92 -12.01 22.53 5.85
C THR A 92 -12.33 21.23 6.59
N PHE A 93 -12.58 21.27 7.89
CA PHE A 93 -13.04 20.09 8.64
C PHE A 93 -14.40 19.55 8.17
N GLU A 94 -15.18 20.33 7.41
CA GLU A 94 -16.42 19.89 6.76
C GLU A 94 -16.17 19.17 5.42
N SER A 95 -14.92 19.09 4.95
CA SER A 95 -14.57 18.37 3.73
C SER A 95 -14.49 16.87 4.00
N GLY A 96 -15.40 16.09 3.43
CA GLY A 96 -15.38 14.63 3.54
C GLY A 96 -14.17 14.02 2.85
N ILE A 97 -13.31 13.33 3.60
CA ILE A 97 -12.21 12.54 3.06
C ILE A 97 -12.74 11.15 2.73
N ARG A 98 -12.73 10.75 1.45
CA ARG A 98 -13.29 9.45 1.04
C ARG A 98 -12.27 8.31 1.13
N SER A 99 -11.00 8.59 0.82
CA SER A 99 -9.94 7.59 0.87
C SER A 99 -8.58 8.24 1.06
N PHE A 100 -7.68 7.50 1.71
CA PHE A 100 -6.25 7.78 1.74
C PHE A 100 -5.53 6.50 2.22
N GLY A 101 -4.21 6.50 2.12
CA GLY A 101 -3.37 5.44 2.66
C GLY A 101 -2.04 5.96 3.15
N PHE A 102 -1.28 5.08 3.78
CA PHE A 102 0.07 5.34 4.24
C PHE A 102 0.81 4.03 4.49
N GLU A 103 2.11 4.12 4.66
CA GLU A 103 2.95 2.97 4.99
C GLU A 103 3.62 3.20 6.34
N VAL A 104 3.69 2.16 7.16
CA VAL A 104 4.33 2.20 8.49
C VAL A 104 5.18 0.96 8.71
N HIS A 105 6.34 1.13 9.32
CA HIS A 105 7.24 0.04 9.66
C HIS A 105 6.79 -0.62 10.96
N TYR A 106 6.58 -1.93 10.98
CA TYR A 106 6.26 -2.66 12.20
C TYR A 106 7.54 -3.22 12.84
N PRO A 107 7.71 -3.16 14.18
CA PRO A 107 6.73 -2.79 15.20
C PRO A 107 6.82 -1.35 15.75
N ASP A 108 7.80 -0.56 15.33
CA ASP A 108 7.98 0.82 15.83
C ASP A 108 6.91 1.80 15.33
N MET A 109 6.16 1.39 14.32
CA MET A 109 5.10 2.16 13.67
C MET A 109 5.58 3.47 13.05
N GLU A 110 6.87 3.52 12.68
CA GLU A 110 7.47 4.66 11.98
C GLU A 110 6.82 4.81 10.59
N VAL A 111 6.29 6.00 10.27
CA VAL A 111 5.68 6.25 8.96
C VAL A 111 6.73 6.37 7.86
N ALA A 112 6.43 5.82 6.69
CA ALA A 112 7.24 6.00 5.51
C ALA A 112 7.18 7.47 5.10
N SER A 113 8.33 8.10 4.96
CA SER A 113 8.47 9.49 4.53
C SER A 113 9.73 9.69 3.71
N ALA A 114 9.88 10.87 3.09
CA ALA A 114 11.08 11.26 2.35
C ALA A 114 12.38 11.04 3.14
N THR A 115 12.31 11.08 4.48
CA THR A 115 13.47 10.92 5.36
C THR A 115 13.97 9.48 5.51
N ASN A 116 13.11 8.48 5.30
CA ASN A 116 13.43 7.06 5.51
C ASN A 116 13.17 6.18 4.26
N LEU A 117 12.98 6.79 3.08
CA LEU A 117 12.76 6.06 1.81
C LEU A 117 13.90 5.09 1.46
N ASP A 118 15.15 5.47 1.73
CA ASP A 118 16.30 4.61 1.41
C ASP A 118 16.31 3.36 2.30
N LYS A 119 15.99 3.53 3.60
CA LYS A 119 15.80 2.41 4.54
C LYS A 119 14.69 1.49 4.02
N GLN A 120 13.53 2.06 3.68
CA GLN A 120 12.41 1.30 3.14
C GLN A 120 12.78 0.52 1.87
N LYS A 121 13.42 1.16 0.88
CA LYS A 121 13.80 0.53 -0.39
C LYS A 121 14.88 -0.54 -0.23
N SER A 122 15.69 -0.44 0.82
CA SER A 122 16.75 -1.41 1.10
C SER A 122 16.21 -2.72 1.68
N GLU A 123 14.98 -2.72 2.22
CA GLU A 123 14.38 -3.93 2.75
C GLU A 123 13.98 -4.92 1.66
N SER A 124 14.29 -6.20 1.92
CA SER A 124 13.87 -7.27 1.03
C SER A 124 12.35 -7.38 1.01
N ILE A 125 11.78 -7.53 -0.19
CA ILE A 125 10.35 -7.81 -0.36
C ILE A 125 9.91 -9.10 0.35
N TYR A 126 10.84 -9.98 0.74
CA TYR A 126 10.54 -11.22 1.45
C TYR A 126 10.46 -11.03 2.98
N THR A 127 11.25 -10.11 3.53
CA THR A 127 11.39 -9.94 4.99
C THR A 127 10.86 -8.62 5.49
N THR A 128 10.41 -7.73 4.60
CA THR A 128 9.95 -6.41 4.96
C THR A 128 8.78 -6.44 5.94
N THR A 129 8.83 -5.58 6.93
CA THR A 129 7.77 -5.38 7.92
C THR A 129 7.02 -4.06 7.70
N TRP A 130 7.22 -3.41 6.55
CA TRP A 130 6.38 -2.29 6.13
C TRP A 130 4.95 -2.77 5.89
N LEU A 131 4.01 -2.13 6.57
CA LEU A 131 2.58 -2.34 6.45
C LEU A 131 2.02 -1.28 5.52
N THR A 132 1.24 -1.68 4.52
CA THR A 132 0.46 -0.73 3.71
C THR A 132 -0.94 -0.61 4.30
N VAL A 133 -1.31 0.61 4.71
CA VAL A 133 -2.61 0.92 5.31
C VAL A 133 -3.44 1.72 4.31
N GLY A 134 -4.68 1.28 4.09
CA GLY A 134 -5.69 2.00 3.33
C GLY A 134 -6.91 2.27 4.19
N ILE A 135 -7.46 3.47 4.07
CA ILE A 135 -8.62 3.94 4.83
C ILE A 135 -9.68 4.34 3.81
N SER A 136 -10.92 3.90 4.03
CA SER A 136 -12.08 4.34 3.27
C SER A 136 -13.19 4.87 4.18
N SER A 137 -13.76 6.00 3.83
CA SER A 137 -14.77 6.72 4.62
C SER A 137 -15.73 7.47 3.70
N ASN A 138 -16.74 8.12 4.29
CA ASN A 138 -17.78 8.88 3.61
C ASN A 138 -18.37 8.09 2.41
N ARG A 139 -18.26 8.58 1.18
CA ARG A 139 -18.80 7.89 -0.02
C ARG A 139 -18.22 6.49 -0.24
N ASP A 140 -16.97 6.24 0.18
CA ASP A 140 -16.29 4.94 0.07
C ASP A 140 -16.36 4.13 1.37
N TYR A 141 -17.14 4.57 2.37
CA TYR A 141 -17.31 3.84 3.63
C TYR A 141 -18.08 2.53 3.39
N PRO A 142 -17.51 1.35 3.73
CA PRO A 142 -18.16 0.06 3.48
C PRO A 142 -19.34 -0.25 4.41
N GLY A 143 -19.64 0.63 5.38
CA GLY A 143 -20.77 0.49 6.31
C GLY A 143 -20.38 -0.06 7.68
N GLN A 144 -21.31 0.06 8.65
CA GLN A 144 -21.07 -0.27 10.07
C GLN A 144 -20.83 -1.76 10.34
N TYR A 145 -21.31 -2.63 9.46
CA TYR A 145 -21.15 -4.09 9.57
C TYR A 145 -19.91 -4.61 8.83
N TYR A 146 -19.12 -3.74 8.18
CA TYR A 146 -17.85 -4.18 7.60
C TYR A 146 -16.94 -4.78 8.69
N PRO A 147 -16.26 -5.91 8.45
CA PRO A 147 -16.15 -6.67 7.20
C PRO A 147 -17.09 -7.89 7.07
N GLU A 148 -18.21 -7.96 7.79
CA GLU A 148 -19.12 -9.13 7.83
C GLU A 148 -19.55 -9.64 6.45
N GLY A 149 -19.85 -8.73 5.51
CA GLY A 149 -20.19 -9.09 4.13
C GLY A 149 -19.12 -9.93 3.42
N GLN A 150 -17.84 -9.80 3.80
CA GLN A 150 -16.75 -10.63 3.25
C GLN A 150 -16.87 -12.09 3.71
N VAL A 151 -17.33 -12.32 4.93
CA VAL A 151 -17.58 -13.66 5.50
C VAL A 151 -18.83 -14.27 4.87
N LEU A 152 -19.91 -13.50 4.74
CA LEU A 152 -21.14 -13.95 4.07
C LEU A 152 -20.88 -14.32 2.59
N GLY A 153 -19.93 -13.65 1.95
CA GLY A 153 -19.53 -13.89 0.56
C GLY A 153 -18.60 -15.09 0.33
N ILE A 154 -18.14 -15.82 1.35
CA ILE A 154 -17.17 -16.93 1.20
C ILE A 154 -17.70 -18.00 0.22
N GLY A 155 -18.99 -18.32 0.25
CA GLY A 155 -19.59 -19.34 -0.63
C GLY A 155 -19.58 -19.00 -2.13
N ASN A 156 -19.44 -17.70 -2.46
CA ASN A 156 -19.49 -17.15 -3.81
C ASN A 156 -18.09 -16.86 -4.38
N ARG A 157 -17.02 -17.29 -3.70
CA ARG A 157 -15.64 -17.13 -4.17
C ARG A 157 -15.31 -18.10 -5.30
N HIS A 158 -14.20 -17.82 -5.99
CA HIS A 158 -13.68 -18.65 -7.08
C HIS A 158 -13.45 -20.10 -6.64
N TYR A 159 -12.79 -20.28 -5.49
CA TYR A 159 -12.67 -21.59 -4.84
C TYR A 159 -13.78 -21.82 -3.83
N LYS A 160 -14.12 -23.09 -3.61
CA LYS A 160 -14.87 -23.50 -2.41
C LYS A 160 -13.92 -23.55 -1.23
N TYR A 161 -14.43 -23.29 -0.04
CA TYR A 161 -13.63 -23.19 1.17
C TYR A 161 -14.10 -24.18 2.22
N GLU A 162 -13.16 -24.84 2.88
CA GLU A 162 -13.42 -25.72 4.01
C GLU A 162 -12.77 -25.17 5.26
N ARG A 163 -13.49 -25.26 6.39
CA ARG A 163 -12.96 -24.89 7.70
C ARG A 163 -11.95 -25.96 8.13
N THR A 164 -10.76 -25.54 8.52
CA THR A 164 -9.64 -26.44 8.90
C THR A 164 -9.85 -27.19 10.23
N GLY A 165 -11.00 -27.03 10.88
CA GLY A 165 -11.32 -27.63 12.18
C GLY A 165 -10.65 -26.95 13.38
N THR A 166 -9.51 -26.29 13.20
CA THR A 166 -8.74 -25.60 14.25
C THR A 166 -8.67 -24.09 14.00
N ASN A 167 -8.50 -23.31 15.08
CA ASN A 167 -8.30 -21.87 14.97
C ASN A 167 -6.79 -21.57 14.84
N GLU A 168 -6.42 -20.68 13.93
CA GLU A 168 -5.02 -20.24 13.73
C GLU A 168 -4.86 -18.84 14.36
N TYR A 169 -3.99 -18.68 15.36
CA TYR A 169 -3.79 -17.40 16.09
C TYR A 169 -5.10 -16.75 16.61
N GLY A 170 -6.06 -17.60 17.02
CA GLY A 170 -7.38 -17.16 17.48
C GLY A 170 -8.34 -16.71 16.36
N LEU A 171 -8.04 -17.04 15.10
CA LEU A 171 -8.89 -16.83 13.93
C LEU A 171 -9.52 -18.15 13.49
N GLU A 172 -10.78 -18.12 13.07
CA GLU A 172 -11.36 -19.25 12.33
C GLU A 172 -10.70 -19.31 10.95
N ALA A 173 -10.12 -20.47 10.59
CA ALA A 173 -9.31 -20.63 9.39
C ALA A 173 -9.98 -21.51 8.34
N TYR A 174 -9.97 -21.04 7.10
CA TYR A 174 -10.56 -21.69 5.94
C TYR A 174 -9.54 -21.80 4.80
N VAL A 175 -9.46 -22.98 4.20
CA VAL A 175 -8.55 -23.26 3.07
C VAL A 175 -9.35 -23.54 1.80
N PRO A 176 -8.82 -23.17 0.63
CA PRO A 176 -9.48 -23.45 -0.64
C PRO A 176 -9.43 -24.95 -0.97
N LEU A 177 -10.56 -25.48 -1.47
CA LEU A 177 -10.72 -26.83 -1.98
C LEU A 177 -10.48 -26.90 -3.49
N ASN A 178 -10.19 -28.11 -3.97
CA ASN A 178 -10.02 -28.43 -5.40
C ASN A 178 -8.98 -27.55 -6.11
N VAL A 179 -7.90 -27.20 -5.42
CA VAL A 179 -6.80 -26.45 -6.03
C VAL A 179 -5.90 -27.41 -6.80
N ASP A 180 -5.49 -26.99 -7.99
CA ASP A 180 -4.46 -27.68 -8.76
C ASP A 180 -3.08 -27.46 -8.10
N GLU A 181 -2.65 -28.45 -7.33
CA GLU A 181 -1.37 -28.43 -6.60
C GLU A 181 -0.16 -28.34 -7.54
N GLU A 182 -0.25 -28.91 -8.75
CA GLU A 182 0.84 -28.87 -9.71
C GLU A 182 0.94 -27.49 -10.36
N ALA A 183 -0.19 -26.85 -10.68
CA ALA A 183 -0.21 -25.46 -11.12
C ALA A 183 0.28 -24.52 -10.02
N ARG A 184 -0.13 -24.75 -8.76
CA ARG A 184 0.32 -23.97 -7.59
C ARG A 184 1.84 -24.01 -7.40
N LYS A 185 2.46 -25.19 -7.52
CA LYS A 185 3.92 -25.36 -7.42
C LYS A 185 4.68 -24.75 -8.60
N LYS A 186 4.14 -24.85 -9.82
CA LYS A 186 4.78 -24.34 -11.06
C LYS A 186 4.65 -22.83 -11.21
N GLY A 187 3.61 -22.22 -10.64
CA GLY A 187 3.30 -20.80 -10.78
C GLY A 187 4.23 -19.86 -10.01
N GLY A 188 5.54 -20.12 -9.96
CA GLY A 188 6.58 -19.32 -9.30
C GLY A 188 6.64 -17.86 -9.75
N GLY A 189 5.64 -17.08 -9.36
CA GLY A 189 5.42 -15.67 -9.73
C GLY A 189 3.98 -15.32 -10.15
N ALA A 190 3.15 -16.30 -10.49
CA ALA A 190 1.73 -16.10 -10.83
C ALA A 190 0.88 -17.27 -10.30
N ALA A 191 0.85 -17.45 -8.98
CA ALA A 191 -0.23 -18.23 -8.38
C ALA A 191 -1.56 -17.55 -8.75
N ASN A 192 -2.63 -18.34 -8.87
CA ASN A 192 -3.96 -17.80 -9.05
C ASN A 192 -4.20 -16.73 -7.98
N MET A 193 -4.49 -15.48 -8.40
CA MET A 193 -4.72 -14.37 -7.46
C MET A 193 -5.88 -14.63 -6.49
N PHE A 194 -6.71 -15.63 -6.80
CA PHE A 194 -7.81 -16.09 -5.99
C PHE A 194 -7.45 -17.25 -5.03
N ASP A 195 -6.22 -17.77 -5.08
CA ASP A 195 -5.71 -18.80 -4.17
C ASP A 195 -5.14 -18.16 -2.89
N TYR A 196 -5.99 -18.10 -1.88
CA TYR A 196 -5.66 -17.58 -0.57
C TYR A 196 -6.37 -18.38 0.51
N ASN A 197 -5.80 -18.41 1.71
CA ASN A 197 -6.53 -18.82 2.91
C ASN A 197 -7.38 -17.65 3.41
N ILE A 198 -8.52 -17.97 4.00
CA ILE A 198 -9.42 -17.00 4.63
C ILE A 198 -9.37 -17.21 6.14
N TYR A 199 -9.26 -16.12 6.87
CA TYR A 199 -9.27 -16.08 8.32
C TYR A 199 -10.26 -15.01 8.77
N TYR A 200 -11.00 -15.25 9.85
CA TYR A 200 -11.75 -14.18 10.49
C TYR A 200 -11.86 -14.36 11.99
N TYR A 201 -12.07 -13.25 12.70
CA TYR A 201 -12.31 -13.23 14.14
C TYR A 201 -13.71 -12.70 14.44
N LYS A 202 -14.46 -13.44 15.25
CA LYS A 202 -15.70 -12.97 15.89
C LYS A 202 -15.36 -12.46 17.28
N ASN A 203 -15.74 -11.22 17.58
CA ASN A 203 -15.60 -10.69 18.92
C ASN A 203 -16.63 -11.29 19.89
N SER A 204 -16.57 -10.91 21.16
CA SER A 204 -17.48 -11.40 22.21
C SER A 204 -18.95 -11.08 21.96
N SER A 205 -19.26 -10.04 21.17
CA SER A 205 -20.63 -9.72 20.74
C SER A 205 -21.12 -10.53 19.53
N GLY A 206 -20.28 -11.42 19.00
CA GLY A 206 -20.58 -12.23 17.83
C GLY A 206 -20.40 -11.52 16.48
N ARG A 207 -19.97 -10.24 16.47
CA ARG A 207 -19.67 -9.51 15.23
C ARG A 207 -18.31 -9.90 14.67
N ILE A 208 -18.19 -9.87 13.35
CA ILE A 208 -16.90 -9.99 12.67
C ILE A 208 -16.09 -8.71 12.92
N ASP A 209 -14.97 -8.86 13.61
CA ASP A 209 -14.08 -7.76 13.97
C ASP A 209 -12.90 -7.65 13.00
N ALA A 210 -12.42 -8.80 12.51
CA ALA A 210 -11.36 -8.87 11.51
C ALA A 210 -11.68 -9.94 10.47
N TYR A 211 -11.39 -9.63 9.21
CA TYR A 211 -11.40 -10.57 8.09
C TYR A 211 -10.06 -10.45 7.35
N ILE A 212 -9.37 -11.57 7.16
CA ILE A 212 -8.01 -11.60 6.61
C ILE A 212 -7.94 -12.62 5.49
N THR A 213 -7.37 -12.24 4.36
CA THR A 213 -6.99 -13.19 3.30
C THR A 213 -5.47 -13.25 3.20
N CYS A 214 -4.89 -14.45 3.09
CA CYS A 214 -3.46 -14.62 2.92
C CYS A 214 -3.18 -15.44 1.67
N SER A 215 -2.41 -14.89 0.74
CA SER A 215 -2.02 -15.60 -0.48
C SER A 215 -1.32 -16.92 -0.17
N ASN A 216 -1.64 -17.95 -0.95
CA ASN A 216 -1.03 -19.27 -0.89
C ASN A 216 0.17 -19.43 -1.83
N VAL A 217 0.73 -18.32 -2.35
CA VAL A 217 2.06 -18.35 -2.98
C VAL A 217 3.07 -18.97 -2.03
N THR A 218 3.94 -19.82 -2.56
CA THR A 218 4.85 -20.66 -1.77
C THR A 218 6.10 -19.92 -1.27
N HIS A 219 6.28 -18.66 -1.64
CA HIS A 219 7.44 -17.86 -1.23
C HIS A 219 7.14 -16.96 -0.01
N GLU A 220 8.18 -16.58 0.73
CA GLU A 220 8.09 -15.79 1.97
C GLU A 220 7.41 -14.42 1.79
N ALA A 221 7.42 -13.87 0.58
CA ALA A 221 6.74 -12.61 0.25
C ALA A 221 5.20 -12.74 0.17
N ALA A 222 4.61 -13.89 0.52
CA ALA A 222 3.15 -14.07 0.56
C ALA A 222 2.48 -12.96 1.38
N VAL A 223 1.51 -12.27 0.78
CA VAL A 223 0.84 -11.12 1.40
C VAL A 223 -0.46 -11.57 2.05
N CYS A 224 -0.69 -11.08 3.26
CA CYS A 224 -1.99 -11.05 3.90
C CYS A 224 -2.62 -9.67 3.76
N ARG A 225 -3.94 -9.63 3.63
CA ARG A 225 -4.75 -8.42 3.64
C ARG A 225 -5.80 -8.55 4.72
N GLN A 226 -5.70 -7.70 5.72
CA GLN A 226 -6.60 -7.61 6.86
C GLN A 226 -7.59 -6.47 6.67
N HIS A 227 -8.84 -6.73 6.98
CA HIS A 227 -9.95 -5.82 6.88
C HIS A 227 -10.62 -5.69 8.25
N PHE A 228 -10.86 -4.47 8.71
CA PHE A 228 -11.57 -4.19 9.96
C PHE A 228 -12.23 -2.80 9.90
N ASN A 229 -13.00 -2.45 10.94
CA ASN A 229 -13.81 -1.23 10.98
C ASN A 229 -13.54 -0.46 12.27
N LEU A 230 -13.50 0.86 12.19
CA LEU A 230 -13.30 1.74 13.36
C LEU A 230 -14.61 2.19 14.00
N PHE A 231 -15.75 1.69 13.51
CA PHE A 231 -17.08 1.98 14.04
C PHE A 231 -17.29 1.35 15.43
N PRO A 232 -17.88 2.07 16.41
CA PRO A 232 -18.62 3.34 16.27
C PRO A 232 -17.79 4.62 16.39
N ASP A 233 -16.54 4.53 16.83
CA ASP A 233 -15.72 5.71 17.18
C ASP A 233 -15.31 6.55 15.98
N MET A 234 -15.29 5.94 14.79
CA MET A 234 -15.06 6.60 13.51
C MET A 234 -15.68 5.76 12.38
N LYS A 235 -16.47 6.38 11.50
CA LYS A 235 -17.06 5.70 10.34
C LYS A 235 -16.02 5.55 9.22
N ALA A 236 -15.07 4.65 9.43
CA ALA A 236 -14.00 4.34 8.48
C ALA A 236 -13.71 2.83 8.45
N GLY A 237 -13.61 2.28 7.24
CA GLY A 237 -13.10 0.94 6.98
C GLY A 237 -11.59 1.00 6.79
N VAL A 238 -10.88 0.01 7.31
CA VAL A 238 -9.43 -0.07 7.24
C VAL A 238 -9.01 -1.37 6.57
N THR A 239 -8.05 -1.25 5.66
CA THR A 239 -7.35 -2.38 5.06
C THR A 239 -5.87 -2.27 5.39
N VAL A 240 -5.27 -3.35 5.89
CA VAL A 240 -3.83 -3.43 6.14
C VAL A 240 -3.25 -4.60 5.37
N SER A 241 -2.22 -4.35 4.57
CA SER A 241 -1.46 -5.39 3.88
C SER A 241 -0.10 -5.60 4.53
N TYR A 242 0.25 -6.86 4.79
CA TYR A 242 1.50 -7.27 5.45
C TYR A 242 1.94 -8.66 5.02
N ARG A 243 3.18 -9.04 5.33
CA ARG A 243 3.71 -10.38 5.02
C ARG A 243 3.07 -11.45 5.89
N ARG A 244 2.87 -12.65 5.33
CA ARG A 244 2.22 -13.78 6.00
C ARG A 244 2.88 -14.16 7.33
N GLY A 245 4.20 -13.97 7.46
CA GLY A 245 4.92 -14.17 8.72
C GLY A 245 4.43 -13.30 9.89
N LEU A 246 3.77 -12.16 9.60
CA LEU A 246 3.18 -11.25 10.57
C LEU A 246 1.72 -11.59 10.92
N LEU A 247 1.12 -12.64 10.33
CA LEU A 247 -0.26 -13.03 10.62
C LEU A 247 -0.47 -13.28 12.12
N LYS A 248 0.50 -13.88 12.81
CA LYS A 248 0.42 -14.10 14.27
C LYS A 248 0.26 -12.81 15.09
N ASN A 249 0.65 -11.66 14.52
CA ASN A 249 0.61 -10.34 15.14
C ASN A 249 -0.62 -9.51 14.70
N TRP A 250 -1.58 -10.10 13.98
CA TRP A 250 -2.73 -9.38 13.38
C TRP A 250 -3.50 -8.49 14.36
N ARG A 251 -3.66 -8.91 15.63
CA ARG A 251 -4.36 -8.13 16.66
C ARG A 251 -3.58 -6.87 17.04
N GLU A 252 -2.28 -7.01 17.22
CA GLU A 252 -1.39 -5.91 17.59
C GLU A 252 -1.27 -4.91 16.44
N ILE A 253 -1.17 -5.40 15.20
CA ILE A 253 -1.20 -4.59 13.98
C ILE A 253 -2.51 -3.79 13.92
N GLN A 254 -3.66 -4.45 14.10
CA GLN A 254 -4.97 -3.78 14.13
C GLN A 254 -5.02 -2.67 15.18
N ALA A 255 -4.60 -2.96 16.40
CA ALA A 255 -4.60 -2.01 17.51
C ALA A 255 -3.68 -0.81 17.26
N SER A 256 -2.47 -1.06 16.76
CA SER A 256 -1.46 -0.03 16.49
C SER A 256 -1.87 0.89 15.35
N VAL A 257 -2.39 0.32 14.25
CA VAL A 257 -2.93 1.10 13.12
C VAL A 257 -4.16 1.91 13.55
N SER A 258 -5.07 1.30 14.32
CA SER A 258 -6.25 2.01 14.86
C SER A 258 -5.82 3.21 15.73
N LYS A 259 -4.81 3.03 16.59
CA LYS A 259 -4.26 4.10 17.44
C LYS A 259 -3.72 5.27 16.62
N ILE A 260 -2.98 5.01 15.54
CA ILE A 260 -2.51 6.06 14.62
C ILE A 260 -3.69 6.83 14.05
N ILE A 261 -4.68 6.14 13.48
CA ILE A 261 -5.82 6.76 12.81
C ILE A 261 -6.66 7.58 13.80
N PHE A 262 -6.89 7.06 15.00
CA PHE A 262 -7.55 7.81 16.06
C PHE A 262 -6.75 9.03 16.54
N GLY A 263 -5.42 8.99 16.44
CA GLY A 263 -4.55 10.14 16.72
C GLY A 263 -4.74 11.31 15.77
N PHE A 264 -5.35 11.11 14.60
CA PHE A 264 -5.67 12.21 13.68
C PHE A 264 -6.89 13.02 14.11
N LYS A 265 -7.70 12.51 15.05
CA LYS A 265 -8.89 13.22 15.54
C LYS A 265 -8.47 14.59 16.10
N THR A 266 -9.17 15.63 15.68
CA THR A 266 -9.03 16.96 16.28
C THR A 266 -10.30 17.34 17.00
N THR A 267 -10.16 18.02 18.13
CA THR A 267 -11.28 18.72 18.77
C THR A 267 -11.44 20.07 18.09
N ASN A 268 -12.65 20.45 17.70
CA ASN A 268 -13.03 21.72 17.03
C ASN A 268 -12.74 23.01 17.83
N ASN A 269 -11.69 23.06 18.64
CA ASN A 269 -11.27 24.25 19.39
C ASN A 269 -10.38 25.19 18.58
N GLN A 270 -10.24 25.01 17.26
CA GLN A 270 -9.58 25.98 16.37
C GLN A 270 -10.56 26.85 15.58
N ASN A 271 -11.71 27.18 16.17
CA ASN A 271 -12.34 28.48 15.94
C ASN A 271 -11.81 29.47 16.97
N GLN A 272 -10.50 29.79 16.94
CA GLN A 272 -9.91 30.97 17.61
C GLN A 272 -8.40 31.02 17.36
N HIS A 273 -8.01 31.63 16.24
CA HIS A 273 -6.85 32.51 16.06
C HIS A 273 -7.01 33.08 14.66
N SER A 274 -7.74 34.20 14.55
CA SER A 274 -7.21 35.58 14.53
C SER A 274 -6.56 35.90 13.19
#